data_AF-A0A6I1FW45-F1
#
_entry.id   AF-A0A6I1FW45-F1
#
_cell.length_a   1.000
_cell.length_b   1.000
_cell.length_c   1.000
_cell.angle_alpha   90.00
_cell.angle_beta   90.00
_cell.angle_gamma   90.00
#
_symmetry.space_group_name_H-M   'P 1'
#
loop_
_entity.id
_entity.type
_entity.pdbx_description
1 polymer ?
#
loop_
_entity_poly.entity_id
_entity_poly.type
_entity_poly.pdbx_seq_one_letter_code
_entity_poly.pdbx_strand_id
1 'polypeptide(L)'
;MLGQAGRVRGGPAAVAGNHVVIATGERGPYILLAHLQKGSVTVTVGDQVLEGAVVGGCGNSGNSTQPHVHIQATDSTNWDQARGLPIVFRTTNAPALPAESEIVSI
;
A
#
# COMPACT_ATOMS: atom_id res chain seq x y z
N MET A 1 5.53 -5.71 -23.62
CA MET A 1 5.49 -5.09 -22.28
C MET A 1 4.40 -4.01 -22.31
N LEU A 2 3.46 -3.98 -21.36
CA LEU A 2 2.41 -2.94 -21.34
C LEU A 2 2.98 -1.61 -20.85
N GLY A 3 2.63 -0.50 -21.51
CA GLY A 3 2.85 0.86 -20.99
C GLY A 3 1.85 1.22 -19.88
N GLN A 4 1.99 2.38 -19.24
CA GLN A 4 1.14 2.84 -18.13
C GLN A 4 -0.36 2.79 -18.48
N ALA A 5 -0.75 3.35 -19.63
CA ALA A 5 -2.13 3.30 -20.12
C ALA A 5 -2.64 1.85 -20.33
N GLY A 6 -1.75 0.94 -20.71
CA GLY A 6 -2.08 -0.49 -20.83
C GLY A 6 -2.35 -1.15 -19.47
N ARG A 7 -1.64 -0.72 -18.42
CA ARG A 7 -1.85 -1.23 -17.06
C ARG A 7 -3.11 -0.69 -16.41
N VAL A 8 -3.48 0.56 -16.66
CA VAL A 8 -4.78 1.11 -16.23
C VAL A 8 -5.95 0.29 -16.79
N ARG A 9 -5.88 -0.09 -18.08
CA ARG A 9 -6.88 -0.98 -18.69
C ARG A 9 -6.90 -2.38 -18.10
N GLY A 10 -5.83 -2.79 -17.41
CA GLY A 10 -5.75 -4.07 -16.70
C GLY A 10 -6.41 -4.05 -15.31
N GLY A 11 -6.98 -2.93 -14.89
CA GLY A 11 -7.70 -2.80 -13.62
C GLY A 11 -6.81 -2.55 -12.40
N PRO A 12 -7.42 -2.45 -11.19
CA PRO A 12 -6.73 -2.03 -9.96
C PRO A 12 -5.49 -2.86 -9.63
N ALA A 13 -5.55 -4.18 -9.77
CA ALA A 13 -4.40 -5.06 -9.49
C ALA A 13 -3.21 -4.82 -10.44
N ALA A 14 -3.48 -4.53 -11.72
CA ALA A 14 -2.42 -4.22 -12.69
C ALA A 14 -1.78 -2.84 -12.43
N VAL A 15 -2.55 -1.91 -11.86
CA VAL A 15 -2.05 -0.61 -11.39
C VAL A 15 -1.18 -0.80 -10.14
N ALA A 16 -1.67 -1.54 -9.14
CA ALA A 16 -0.97 -1.78 -7.88
C ALA A 16 0.36 -2.56 -8.07
N GLY A 17 0.42 -3.49 -9.03
CA GLY A 17 1.60 -4.35 -9.21
C GLY A 17 1.62 -5.49 -8.20
N ASN A 18 2.81 -5.91 -7.75
CA ASN A 18 2.89 -6.79 -6.58
C ASN A 18 2.51 -5.95 -5.35
N HIS A 19 1.57 -6.46 -4.56
CA HIS A 19 0.99 -5.71 -3.47
C HIS A 19 0.56 -6.64 -2.34
N VAL A 20 0.43 -6.06 -1.15
CA VAL A 20 -0.15 -6.71 0.03
C VAL A 20 -1.32 -5.84 0.49
N VAL A 21 -2.42 -6.49 0.88
CA VAL A 21 -3.58 -5.82 1.48
C VAL A 21 -3.76 -6.38 2.88
N ILE A 22 -3.68 -5.52 3.88
CA ILE A 22 -3.78 -5.89 5.30
C ILE A 22 -5.11 -5.39 5.82
N ALA A 23 -5.96 -6.29 6.31
CA ALA A 23 -7.14 -5.91 7.06
C ALA A 23 -6.74 -5.66 8.53
N THR A 24 -7.09 -4.50 9.08
CA THR A 24 -6.80 -4.17 10.49
C THR A 24 -7.85 -4.71 11.47
N GLY A 25 -8.93 -5.27 10.94
CA GLY A 25 -10.00 -5.97 11.65
C GLY A 25 -10.80 -6.84 10.69
N GLU A 26 -11.80 -7.58 11.19
CA GLU A 26 -12.58 -8.54 10.37
C GLU A 26 -13.24 -7.93 9.12
N ARG A 27 -13.56 -6.63 9.16
CA ARG A 27 -14.18 -5.89 8.05
C ARG A 27 -13.36 -4.67 7.63
N GLY A 28 -12.06 -4.70 7.91
CA GLY A 28 -11.14 -3.58 7.70
C GLY A 28 -11.05 -2.62 8.89
N PRO A 29 -10.52 -1.39 8.72
CA PRO A 29 -9.94 -0.81 7.49
C PRO A 29 -8.91 -1.68 6.74
N TYR A 30 -8.73 -1.43 5.45
CA TYR A 30 -7.79 -2.15 4.60
C TYR A 30 -6.63 -1.25 4.20
N ILE A 31 -5.41 -1.70 4.48
CA ILE A 31 -4.16 -1.01 4.12
C ILE A 31 -3.57 -1.70 2.89
N LEU A 32 -3.50 -0.98 1.78
CA LEU A 32 -2.81 -1.39 0.57
C LEU A 32 -1.36 -0.91 0.62
N LEU A 33 -0.42 -1.84 0.43
CA LEU A 33 0.98 -1.58 0.13
C LEU A 33 1.26 -2.03 -1.30
N ALA A 34 1.51 -1.09 -2.20
CA ALA A 34 1.63 -1.33 -3.64
C ALA A 34 3.05 -1.08 -4.18
N HIS A 35 3.24 -1.44 -5.45
CA HIS A 35 4.48 -1.32 -6.22
C HIS A 35 5.64 -2.18 -5.71
N LEU A 36 5.38 -3.18 -4.86
CA LEU A 36 6.42 -4.01 -4.24
C LEU A 36 7.29 -4.74 -5.26
N GLN A 37 8.54 -5.00 -4.89
CA GLN A 37 9.50 -5.69 -5.74
C GLN A 37 9.00 -7.11 -6.08
N LYS A 38 9.18 -7.53 -7.33
CA LYS A 38 8.78 -8.88 -7.75
C LYS A 38 9.55 -9.93 -6.95
N GLY A 39 8.85 -10.88 -6.35
CA GLY A 39 9.43 -11.96 -5.57
C GLY A 39 9.91 -11.56 -4.17
N SER A 40 9.63 -10.34 -3.71
CA SER A 40 10.01 -9.90 -2.36
C SER A 40 8.91 -10.06 -1.32
N VAL A 41 7.66 -10.33 -1.72
CA VAL A 41 6.54 -10.52 -0.80
C VAL A 41 6.79 -11.77 0.04
N THR A 42 6.75 -11.61 1.36
CA THR A 42 7.08 -12.64 2.36
C THR A 42 5.88 -13.21 3.10
N VAL A 43 4.67 -12.71 2.80
CA VAL A 43 3.42 -13.09 3.47
C VAL A 43 2.42 -13.67 2.48
N THR A 44 1.46 -14.43 3.01
CA THR A 44 0.36 -15.04 2.27
C THR A 44 -0.99 -14.65 2.85
N VAL A 45 -2.07 -14.88 2.09
CA VAL A 45 -3.43 -14.57 2.54
C VAL A 45 -3.77 -15.41 3.76
N GLY A 46 -4.19 -14.74 4.84
CA GLY A 46 -4.53 -15.37 6.12
C GLY A 46 -3.45 -15.23 7.19
N ASP A 47 -2.23 -14.83 6.82
CA ASP A 47 -1.18 -14.55 7.80
C ASP A 47 -1.52 -13.35 8.68
N GLN A 48 -1.19 -13.45 9.97
CA GLN A 48 -1.25 -12.31 10.88
C GLN A 48 0.01 -11.46 10.72
N VAL A 49 -0.16 -10.18 10.43
CA VAL A 49 0.93 -9.22 10.30
C VAL A 49 0.99 -8.36 11.56
N LEU A 50 2.13 -8.41 12.25
CA LEU A 50 2.40 -7.59 13.43
C LEU A 50 3.27 -6.38 13.07
N GLU A 51 3.27 -5.37 13.93
CA GLU A 51 4.17 -4.23 13.78
C GLU A 51 5.64 -4.68 13.70
N GLY A 52 6.39 -4.10 12.76
CA GLY A 52 7.78 -4.48 12.48
C GLY A 52 7.94 -5.70 11.57
N ALA A 53 6.86 -6.41 11.21
CA ALA A 53 6.94 -7.52 10.27
C ALA A 53 7.30 -7.02 8.86
N VAL A 54 8.27 -7.67 8.23
CA VAL A 54 8.59 -7.45 6.81
C VAL A 54 7.53 -8.16 5.98
N VAL A 55 6.86 -7.41 5.11
CA VAL A 55 5.82 -7.93 4.18
C VAL A 55 6.26 -7.91 2.72
N GLY A 56 7.31 -7.16 2.40
CA GLY A 56 7.88 -7.04 1.06
C GLY A 56 8.93 -5.94 0.95
N GLY A 57 9.71 -5.99 -0.12
CA GLY A 57 10.70 -4.96 -0.47
C GLY A 57 10.12 -3.85 -1.35
N CYS A 58 10.61 -2.62 -1.16
CA CYS A 58 10.35 -1.47 -2.05
C CYS A 58 10.65 -1.83 -3.50
N GLY A 59 9.77 -1.45 -4.43
CA GLY A 59 9.89 -1.84 -5.82
C GLY A 59 9.31 -0.83 -6.79
N ASN A 60 9.22 -1.27 -8.05
CA ASN A 60 8.70 -0.49 -9.16
C ASN A 60 7.76 -1.34 -10.04
N SER A 61 6.96 -2.20 -9.40
CA SER A 61 6.01 -3.06 -10.12
C SER A 61 4.66 -2.36 -10.36
N GLY A 62 3.87 -2.87 -11.29
CA GLY A 62 2.59 -2.25 -11.65
C GLY A 62 2.77 -0.96 -12.46
N ASN A 63 1.92 0.02 -12.19
CA ASN A 63 1.93 1.31 -12.88
C ASN A 63 2.69 2.39 -12.08
N SER A 64 3.99 2.15 -11.85
CA SER A 64 4.90 3.10 -11.21
C SER A 64 5.96 3.61 -12.21
N THR A 65 6.49 4.81 -11.97
CA THR A 65 7.58 5.42 -12.75
C THR A 65 8.95 5.20 -12.13
N GLN A 66 9.04 5.05 -10.81
CA GLN A 66 10.28 4.95 -10.04
C GLN A 66 10.09 4.06 -8.81
N PRO A 67 11.17 3.49 -8.24
CA PRO A 67 11.06 2.69 -7.02
C PRO A 67 10.48 3.50 -5.84
N HIS A 68 9.34 3.06 -5.31
CA HIS A 68 8.72 3.61 -4.10
C HIS A 68 7.71 2.62 -3.52
N VAL A 69 7.14 2.95 -2.35
CA VAL A 69 6.00 2.24 -1.78
C VAL A 69 4.81 3.18 -1.79
N HIS A 70 3.72 2.77 -2.43
CA HIS A 70 2.43 3.43 -2.29
C HIS A 70 1.70 2.82 -1.10
N ILE A 71 1.29 3.66 -0.15
CA ILE A 71 0.47 3.27 1.00
C ILE A 71 -0.89 3.95 0.91
N GLN A 72 -1.95 3.18 1.11
CA GLN A 72 -3.32 3.69 1.09
C GLN A 72 -4.19 2.94 2.09
N ALA A 73 -4.96 3.67 2.89
CA ALA A 73 -6.00 3.13 3.76
C ALA A 73 -7.36 3.30 3.09
N THR A 74 -8.20 2.27 3.15
CA THR A 74 -9.54 2.26 2.55
C THR A 74 -10.56 1.56 3.44
N ASP A 75 -11.83 1.88 3.26
CA ASP A 75 -12.95 1.24 3.96
C ASP A 75 -13.43 -0.07 3.33
N SER A 76 -12.94 -0.42 2.13
CA SER A 76 -13.35 -1.60 1.37
C SER A 76 -12.27 -2.04 0.39
N THR A 77 -12.27 -3.33 0.03
CA THR A 77 -11.46 -3.89 -1.08
C THR A 77 -12.18 -3.83 -2.42
N ASN A 78 -13.40 -3.28 -2.49
CA ASN A 78 -14.05 -2.90 -3.74
C ASN A 78 -13.39 -1.63 -4.28
N TRP A 79 -12.21 -1.77 -4.90
CA TRP A 79 -11.30 -0.66 -5.23
C TRP A 79 -11.92 0.44 -6.10
N ASP A 80 -12.91 0.11 -6.92
CA ASP A 80 -13.58 1.10 -7.79
C ASP A 80 -14.56 2.00 -7.02
N GLN A 81 -14.96 1.60 -5.80
CA GLN A 81 -15.93 2.32 -4.95
C GLN A 81 -15.40 2.64 -3.55
N ALA A 82 -14.22 2.11 -3.20
CA ALA A 82 -13.63 2.28 -1.89
C ALA A 82 -13.34 3.75 -1.59
N ARG A 83 -13.61 4.18 -0.37
CA ARG A 83 -13.26 5.52 0.09
C ARG A 83 -11.90 5.48 0.79
N GLY A 84 -11.07 6.46 0.46
CA GLY A 84 -9.82 6.70 1.17
C GLY A 84 -10.09 7.08 2.62
N LEU A 85 -9.33 6.48 3.54
CA LEU A 85 -9.34 6.81 4.96
C LEU A 85 -8.04 7.56 5.30
N PRO A 86 -8.08 8.50 6.27
CA PRO A 86 -6.87 9.22 6.69
C PRO A 86 -5.86 8.27 7.33
N ILE A 87 -4.58 8.48 7.03
CA ILE A 87 -3.46 7.83 7.70
C ILE A 87 -2.79 8.90 8.59
N VAL A 88 -2.41 8.53 9.81
CA VAL A 88 -1.63 9.40 10.70
C VAL A 88 -0.40 8.65 11.17
N PHE A 89 0.70 9.37 11.35
CA PHE A 89 1.93 8.85 11.89
C PHE A 89 1.92 8.99 13.41
N ARG A 90 2.45 7.98 14.11
CA ARG A 90 2.73 8.11 15.53
C ARG A 90 3.91 9.07 15.69
N THR A 91 3.71 10.13 16.48
CA THR A 91 4.76 11.09 16.84
C THR A 91 4.93 11.12 18.35
N THR A 92 5.94 11.84 18.85
CA THR A 92 6.21 11.99 20.29
C THR A 92 5.12 12.75 21.05
N ASN A 93 4.38 13.63 20.38
CA ASN A 93 3.37 14.49 21.01
C ASN A 93 1.95 13.95 20.81
N ALA A 94 1.53 13.78 19.56
CA ALA A 94 0.20 13.30 19.17
C ALA A 94 0.22 12.70 17.75
N PRO A 95 -0.70 11.79 17.39
CA PRO A 95 -0.81 11.32 16.01
C PRO A 95 -1.03 12.49 15.06
N ALA A 96 -0.22 12.58 14.01
CA ALA A 96 -0.27 13.68 13.06
C ALA A 96 0.00 13.18 11.64
N LEU A 97 -0.59 13.85 10.66
CA LEU A 97 -0.19 13.70 9.26
C LEU A 97 1.01 14.63 9.02
N PRO A 98 2.10 14.14 8.41
CA PRO A 98 3.21 14.99 8.01
C PRO A 98 2.76 16.07 7.02
N ALA A 99 3.36 17.25 7.09
CA ALA A 99 3.18 18.28 6.08
C ALA A 99 3.73 17.80 4.72
N GLU A 100 3.30 18.45 3.63
CA GLU A 100 3.87 18.22 2.31
C GLU A 100 5.40 18.40 2.36
N SER A 101 6.14 17.42 1.84
CA SER A 101 7.61 17.38 1.85
C SER A 101 8.28 17.35 3.23
N GLU A 102 7.53 17.10 4.31
CA GLU A 102 8.11 16.86 5.63
C GLU A 102 8.86 15.51 5.63
N ILE A 103 10.12 15.55 6.06
CA ILE A 103 10.91 14.34 6.31
C ILE A 103 10.70 13.95 7.76
N VAL A 104 9.96 12.86 7.98
CA VAL A 104 9.79 12.27 9.30
C VAL A 104 10.98 11.33 9.56
N SER A 105 11.83 11.70 10.52
CA SER A 105 12.87 10.82 11.06
C SER A 105 12.35 10.17 12.33
N ILE A 106 12.38 8.83 12.37
CA ILE A 106 12.03 8.00 13.53
C ILE A 106 13.26 7.40 14.18
#